data_AF-A0A1D2X567-F1
#
_entry.id   AF-A0A1D2X567-F1
#
_cell.length_a   1.000
_cell.length_b   1.000
_cell.length_c   1.000
_cell.angle_alpha   90.00
_cell.angle_beta   90.00
_cell.angle_gamma   90.00
#
_symmetry.space_group_name_H-M   'P 1'
#
loop_
_entity.id
_entity.type
_entity.pdbx_description
1 polymer ?
#
loop_
_entity_poly.entity_id
_entity_poly.type
_entity_poly.pdbx_seq_one_letter_code
_entity_poly.pdbx_strand_id
1 'polypeptide(L)'
;MKIATLFLFMMFASCSMANEEVCLEFSEGTEKNNVKSFLKSIKRDGRKNRRSKFYSSSYDLNGDGFNEYFYYFQTHWSCGSMGCNLMAYESKDGKFRRLFKGGLYPTNNFKPNLNEHEKYICILPTKDDSWQRIKVNNQFEMKYADRFYKTIK
;
A
#
# COMPACT_ATOMS: atom_id res chain seq x y z
N MET A 1 -48.86 17.88 -28.17
CA MET A 1 -47.62 18.28 -27.44
C MET A 1 -47.97 18.58 -26.00
N LYS A 2 -47.58 17.71 -25.07
CA LYS A 2 -47.63 17.99 -23.62
C LYS A 2 -46.22 17.75 -23.09
N ILE A 3 -45.56 18.84 -22.71
CA ILE A 3 -44.27 18.85 -22.03
C ILE A 3 -44.56 18.49 -20.57
N ALA A 4 -44.15 17.29 -20.16
CA ALA A 4 -44.18 16.87 -18.76
C ALA A 4 -42.81 17.20 -18.14
N THR A 5 -42.81 18.28 -17.38
CA THR A 5 -41.71 18.80 -16.58
C THR A 5 -41.48 17.91 -15.36
N LEU A 6 -40.22 17.55 -15.14
CA LEU A 6 -39.55 17.37 -13.84
C LEU A 6 -40.11 16.31 -12.85
N PHE A 7 -39.32 15.25 -12.64
CA PHE A 7 -38.96 14.84 -11.27
C PHE A 7 -37.54 14.28 -11.30
N LEU A 8 -36.59 15.17 -11.00
CA LEU A 8 -35.19 14.85 -10.71
C LEU A 8 -35.16 14.12 -9.36
N PHE A 9 -35.15 12.79 -9.39
CA PHE A 9 -34.85 11.98 -8.21
C PHE A 9 -33.35 12.09 -7.95
N MET A 10 -32.95 13.09 -7.14
CA MET A 10 -31.65 13.08 -6.47
C MET A 10 -31.64 11.90 -5.51
N MET A 11 -31.15 10.75 -5.98
CA MET A 11 -30.68 9.72 -5.07
C MET A 11 -29.38 10.20 -4.44
N PHE A 12 -29.50 10.86 -3.29
CA PHE A 12 -28.44 10.88 -2.30
C PHE A 12 -28.28 9.43 -1.83
N ALA A 13 -27.43 8.68 -2.55
CA ALA A 13 -26.86 7.45 -2.03
C ALA A 13 -25.97 7.86 -0.86
N SER A 14 -26.54 7.78 0.34
CA SER A 14 -25.86 7.87 1.61
C SER A 14 -24.69 6.90 1.58
N CYS A 15 -23.49 7.39 1.30
CA CYS A 15 -22.27 6.60 1.39
C CYS A 15 -22.00 6.39 2.89
N SER A 16 -22.62 5.37 3.48
CA SER A 16 -22.15 4.82 4.74
C SER A 16 -20.83 4.12 4.43
N MET A 17 -19.74 4.88 4.34
CA MET A 17 -18.41 4.29 4.31
C MET A 17 -18.20 3.63 5.67
N ALA A 18 -18.40 2.32 5.70
CA ALA A 18 -18.12 1.51 6.85
C ALA A 18 -16.64 1.73 7.24
N ASN A 19 -16.42 2.12 8.49
CA ASN A 19 -15.11 2.24 9.12
C ASN A 19 -14.51 0.84 9.35
N GLU A 20 -14.39 0.04 8.31
CA GLU A 20 -13.88 -1.32 8.40
C GLU A 20 -12.37 -1.36 8.17
N GLU A 21 -11.69 -2.19 8.97
CA GLU A 21 -10.28 -2.51 8.79
C GLU A 21 -10.09 -3.16 7.40
N VAL A 22 -9.23 -2.59 6.56
CA VAL A 22 -8.95 -3.14 5.22
C VAL A 22 -7.57 -3.77 5.21
N CYS A 23 -7.49 -5.08 5.05
CA CYS A 23 -6.21 -5.78 4.96
C CYS A 23 -5.74 -5.91 3.51
N LEU A 24 -4.48 -5.57 3.27
CA LEU A 24 -3.88 -5.53 1.95
C LEU A 24 -3.47 -6.92 1.47
N GLU A 25 -3.91 -7.27 0.27
CA GLU A 25 -3.43 -8.44 -0.46
C GLU A 25 -2.23 -8.08 -1.33
N PHE A 26 -1.22 -8.94 -1.34
CA PHE A 26 0.01 -8.76 -2.10
C PHE A 26 0.03 -9.70 -3.30
N SER A 27 0.00 -9.12 -4.49
CA SER A 27 0.07 -9.88 -5.75
C SER A 27 1.49 -9.93 -6.30
N GLU A 28 1.87 -11.07 -6.89
CA GLU A 28 3.11 -11.20 -7.65
C GLU A 28 3.02 -10.40 -8.96
N GLY A 29 4.08 -9.67 -9.32
CA GLY A 29 4.22 -9.06 -10.65
C GLY A 29 4.24 -7.54 -10.66
N THR A 30 4.73 -7.01 -11.80
CA THR A 30 5.11 -5.60 -12.01
C THR A 30 4.14 -4.81 -12.88
N GLU A 31 3.07 -5.43 -13.35
CA GLU A 31 2.14 -4.82 -14.32
C GLU A 31 1.01 -4.02 -13.67
N LYS A 32 0.86 -4.14 -12.35
CA LYS A 32 -0.07 -3.36 -11.53
C LYS A 32 0.76 -2.42 -10.63
N ASN A 33 0.23 -1.25 -10.28
CA ASN A 33 0.73 -0.41 -9.18
C ASN A 33 2.11 0.28 -9.36
N ASN A 34 2.34 0.93 -10.51
CA ASN A 34 3.52 1.80 -10.75
C ASN A 34 4.91 1.17 -10.53
N VAL A 35 4.97 -0.17 -10.50
CA VAL A 35 6.17 -0.93 -10.14
C VAL A 35 7.34 -0.67 -11.09
N LYS A 36 7.10 -0.54 -12.40
CA LYS A 36 8.15 -0.22 -13.37
C LYS A 36 8.83 1.12 -13.04
N SER A 37 8.03 2.15 -12.80
CA SER A 37 8.51 3.48 -12.39
C SER A 37 9.26 3.40 -11.06
N PHE A 38 8.76 2.64 -10.11
CA PHE A 38 9.43 2.39 -8.83
C PHE A 38 10.80 1.71 -9.03
N LEU A 39 10.86 0.60 -9.75
CA LEU A 39 12.10 -0.14 -10.03
C LEU A 39 13.14 0.73 -10.74
N LYS A 40 12.70 1.60 -11.66
CA LYS A 40 13.57 2.60 -12.29
C LYS A 40 14.09 3.62 -11.27
N SER A 41 13.23 4.14 -10.39
CA SER A 41 13.61 5.10 -9.35
C SER A 41 14.69 4.59 -8.39
N ILE A 42 14.66 3.28 -8.07
CA ILE A 42 15.66 2.63 -7.20
C ILE A 42 16.80 1.97 -7.98
N LYS A 43 16.92 2.25 -9.29
CA LYS A 43 17.95 1.71 -10.19
C LYS A 43 18.02 0.16 -10.22
N ARG A 44 16.86 -0.51 -10.11
CA ARG A 44 16.72 -1.98 -10.16
C ARG A 44 16.02 -2.51 -11.42
N ASP A 45 15.65 -1.64 -12.36
CA ASP A 45 14.97 -1.96 -13.64
C ASP A 45 15.77 -2.96 -14.54
N GLY A 46 17.09 -3.07 -14.35
CA GLY A 46 17.98 -3.83 -15.24
C GLY A 46 18.32 -5.27 -14.86
N ARG A 47 17.84 -5.81 -13.73
CA ARG A 47 18.15 -7.20 -13.34
C ARG A 47 16.89 -8.01 -13.12
N LYS A 48 16.22 -8.40 -14.22
CA LYS A 48 15.35 -9.59 -14.25
C LYS A 48 16.21 -10.82 -13.97
N ASN A 49 16.65 -10.99 -12.72
CA ASN A 49 17.07 -12.30 -12.28
C ASN A 49 15.79 -13.12 -12.21
N ARG A 50 15.65 -14.16 -13.04
CA ARG A 50 14.48 -15.06 -13.06
C ARG A 50 14.14 -15.66 -11.68
N ARG A 51 15.05 -15.50 -10.70
CA ARG A 51 14.96 -15.97 -9.32
C ARG A 51 14.53 -14.90 -8.30
N SER A 52 14.30 -13.66 -8.73
CA SER A 52 13.80 -12.60 -7.85
C SER A 52 12.33 -12.38 -8.10
N LYS A 53 11.53 -12.40 -7.03
CA LYS A 53 10.10 -12.14 -7.06
C LYS A 53 9.79 -10.79 -6.45
N PHE A 54 8.79 -10.14 -7.01
CA PHE A 54 8.32 -8.84 -6.55
C PHE A 54 6.83 -8.92 -6.28
N TYR A 55 6.46 -8.43 -5.10
CA TYR A 55 5.09 -8.40 -4.63
C TYR A 55 4.70 -6.98 -4.31
N SER A 56 3.47 -6.61 -4.65
CA SER A 56 2.96 -5.29 -4.32
C SER A 56 1.50 -5.26 -3.94
N SER A 57 1.16 -4.22 -3.20
CA SER A 57 -0.20 -3.79 -2.91
C SER A 57 -0.28 -2.26 -2.97
N SER A 58 -1.47 -1.71 -2.93
CA SER A 58 -1.67 -0.26 -2.96
C SER A 58 -2.94 0.16 -2.26
N TYR A 59 -2.93 1.33 -1.63
CA TYR A 59 -4.09 1.89 -0.92
C TYR A 59 -3.94 3.41 -0.81
N ASP A 60 -5.03 4.17 -0.95
CA ASP A 60 -5.06 5.62 -0.69
C ASP A 60 -5.10 5.90 0.82
N LEU A 61 -3.93 6.11 1.42
CA LEU A 61 -3.76 6.26 2.86
C LEU A 61 -4.16 7.63 3.38
N ASN A 62 -4.31 8.63 2.52
CA ASN A 62 -4.50 10.01 2.94
C ASN A 62 -5.79 10.66 2.37
N GLY A 63 -6.53 9.93 1.53
CA GLY A 63 -7.79 10.36 0.93
C GLY A 63 -7.63 11.36 -0.21
N ASP A 64 -6.43 11.52 -0.78
CA ASP A 64 -6.17 12.48 -1.85
C ASP A 64 -6.50 11.96 -3.27
N GLY A 65 -7.02 10.72 -3.35
CA GLY A 65 -7.36 10.05 -4.60
C GLY A 65 -6.17 9.38 -5.28
N PHE A 66 -4.97 9.41 -4.70
CA PHE A 66 -3.79 8.74 -5.20
C PHE A 66 -3.33 7.64 -4.24
N ASN A 67 -3.17 6.42 -4.76
CA ASN A 67 -2.72 5.31 -3.94
C ASN A 67 -1.24 5.44 -3.55
N GLU A 68 -0.95 5.15 -2.29
CA GLU A 68 0.36 4.72 -1.83
C GLU A 68 0.62 3.26 -2.18
N TYR A 69 1.91 2.94 -2.36
CA TYR A 69 2.37 1.66 -2.85
C TYR A 69 3.22 0.93 -1.83
N PHE A 70 2.88 -0.33 -1.60
CA PHE A 70 3.61 -1.24 -0.75
C PHE A 70 4.36 -2.23 -1.62
N TYR A 71 5.68 -2.34 -1.41
CA TYR A 71 6.56 -3.14 -2.23
C TYR A 71 7.39 -4.09 -1.38
N TYR A 72 7.37 -5.37 -1.74
CA TYR A 72 8.20 -6.40 -1.15
C TYR A 72 9.02 -7.10 -2.23
N PHE A 73 10.34 -7.17 -1.99
CA PHE A 73 11.29 -7.77 -2.93
C PHE A 73 11.94 -9.00 -2.31
N GLN A 74 11.69 -10.15 -2.92
CA GLN A 74 12.20 -11.44 -2.49
C GLN A 74 13.30 -11.90 -3.46
N THR A 75 14.50 -12.15 -2.95
CA THR A 75 15.62 -12.71 -3.73
C THR A 75 16.01 -14.10 -3.21
N HIS A 76 16.42 -14.99 -4.10
CA HIS A 76 16.73 -16.38 -3.74
C HIS A 76 17.99 -16.54 -2.87
N TRP A 77 18.94 -15.60 -2.89
CA TRP A 77 20.30 -15.82 -2.34
C TRP A 77 20.61 -15.04 -1.06
N SER A 78 19.78 -14.05 -0.72
CA SER A 78 19.82 -13.25 0.51
C SER A 78 19.14 -11.94 0.18
N CYS A 79 18.17 -11.60 1.01
CA CYS A 79 17.88 -10.25 1.43
C CYS A 79 19.22 -9.46 1.54
N GLY A 80 19.63 -8.73 0.49
CA GLY A 80 20.97 -8.12 0.40
C GLY A 80 21.19 -6.99 1.42
N SER A 81 22.03 -6.00 1.12
CA SER A 81 22.36 -4.89 2.06
C SER A 81 21.16 -4.07 2.56
N MET A 82 19.97 -4.22 1.97
CA MET A 82 18.73 -3.59 2.40
C MET A 82 17.67 -4.58 2.91
N GLY A 83 17.98 -5.86 3.12
CA GLY A 83 17.01 -6.83 3.61
C GLY A 83 15.88 -7.17 2.61
N CYS A 84 15.07 -8.19 2.93
CA CYS A 84 13.79 -8.41 2.28
C CYS A 84 12.82 -7.50 3.03
N ASN A 85 12.83 -6.22 2.69
CA ASN A 85 12.04 -5.25 3.42
C ASN A 85 10.73 -5.00 2.68
N LEU A 86 9.66 -4.93 3.45
CA LEU A 86 8.42 -4.35 2.98
C LEU A 86 8.56 -2.83 3.09
N MET A 87 8.45 -2.16 1.95
CA MET A 87 8.62 -0.72 1.82
C MET A 87 7.30 -0.09 1.43
N ALA A 88 7.02 1.12 1.89
CA ALA A 88 5.86 1.90 1.46
C ALA A 88 6.31 3.23 0.86
N TYR A 89 5.61 3.67 -0.20
CA TYR A 89 5.92 4.89 -0.94
C TYR A 89 4.66 5.62 -1.38
N GLU A 90 4.71 6.94 -1.35
CA GLU A 90 3.80 7.82 -2.08
C GLU A 90 4.44 8.14 -3.45
N SER A 91 3.61 8.20 -4.50
CA SER A 91 4.04 8.64 -5.82
C SER A 91 3.41 9.99 -6.14
N LYS A 92 4.22 11.05 -6.18
CA LYS A 92 3.77 12.40 -6.52
C LYS A 92 4.69 13.00 -7.58
N ASP A 93 4.10 13.54 -8.64
CA ASP A 93 4.83 14.17 -9.75
C ASP A 93 5.94 13.27 -10.36
N GLY A 94 5.67 11.96 -10.44
CA GLY A 94 6.63 10.97 -10.95
C GLY A 94 7.82 10.68 -10.02
N LYS A 95 7.81 11.19 -8.79
CA LYS A 95 8.81 10.92 -7.75
C LYS A 95 8.22 10.03 -6.67
N PHE A 96 9.01 9.08 -6.20
CA PHE A 96 8.64 8.22 -5.08
C PHE A 96 9.20 8.79 -3.78
N ARG A 97 8.31 9.08 -2.83
CA ARG A 97 8.65 9.47 -1.47
C ARG A 97 8.43 8.30 -0.53
N ARG A 98 9.45 7.94 0.25
CA ARG A 98 9.39 6.81 1.17
C ARG A 98 8.54 7.15 2.40
N LEU A 99 7.69 6.21 2.80
CA LEU A 99 6.80 6.34 3.96
C LEU A 99 7.30 5.56 5.17
N PHE A 100 8.09 4.50 4.98
CA PHE A 100 8.79 3.78 6.06
C PHE A 100 10.27 4.14 6.07
N LYS A 101 10.78 4.82 7.10
CA LYS A 101 12.18 5.33 7.13
C LYS A 101 13.22 4.26 6.73
N GLY A 102 13.13 3.06 7.29
CA GLY A 102 14.00 1.91 7.00
C GLY A 102 13.32 0.73 6.29
N GLY A 103 12.02 0.83 5.99
CA GLY A 103 11.20 -0.34 5.68
C GLY A 103 10.80 -1.14 6.93
N LEU A 104 9.99 -2.16 6.71
CA LEU A 104 9.62 -3.15 7.71
C LEU A 104 10.34 -4.45 7.39
N TYR A 105 10.98 -5.04 8.38
CA TYR A 105 11.56 -6.38 8.29
C TYR A 105 10.45 -7.38 8.57
N PRO A 106 9.96 -8.11 7.56
CA PRO A 106 8.86 -9.01 7.77
C PRO A 106 9.31 -10.19 8.63
N THR A 107 8.44 -10.60 9.56
CA THR A 107 8.65 -11.85 10.32
C THR A 107 8.44 -13.06 9.40
N ASN A 108 8.64 -14.27 9.92
CA ASN A 108 8.42 -15.52 9.20
C ASN A 108 6.98 -15.69 8.64
N ASN A 109 6.04 -14.83 9.03
CA ASN A 109 4.63 -14.91 8.66
C ASN A 109 4.26 -14.04 7.45
N PHE A 110 5.23 -13.43 6.76
CA PHE A 110 4.99 -12.72 5.51
C PHE A 110 5.63 -13.46 4.33
N LYS A 111 4.91 -14.44 3.80
CA LYS A 111 5.29 -15.24 2.63
C LYS A 111 4.25 -15.10 1.53
N PRO A 112 4.26 -13.99 0.77
CA PRO A 112 3.26 -13.75 -0.27
C PRO A 112 3.29 -14.78 -1.39
N ASN A 113 4.42 -15.45 -1.61
CA ASN A 113 4.54 -16.57 -2.54
C ASN A 113 3.73 -17.82 -2.13
N LEU A 114 3.35 -17.95 -0.85
CA LEU A 114 2.53 -19.04 -0.32
C LEU A 114 1.12 -18.56 0.05
N ASN A 115 0.75 -17.33 -0.31
CA ASN A 115 -0.46 -16.65 0.17
C ASN A 115 -0.52 -16.46 1.69
N GLU A 116 0.58 -16.69 2.41
CA GLU A 116 0.70 -16.43 3.86
C GLU A 116 1.09 -14.96 4.08
N HIS A 117 0.19 -14.05 3.73
CA HIS A 117 0.42 -12.60 3.89
C HIS A 117 -0.88 -11.83 4.22
N GLU A 118 -2.01 -12.54 4.26
CA GLU A 118 -3.27 -11.98 4.69
C GLU A 118 -3.12 -11.34 6.07
N LYS A 119 -3.74 -10.17 6.23
CA LYS A 119 -3.71 -9.40 7.49
C LYS A 119 -2.32 -8.95 7.96
N TYR A 120 -1.30 -9.04 7.11
CA TYR A 120 0.03 -8.56 7.47
C TYR A 120 0.10 -7.03 7.49
N ILE A 121 -0.50 -6.36 6.50
CA ILE A 121 -0.71 -4.91 6.52
C ILE A 121 -2.21 -4.68 6.48
N CYS A 122 -2.77 -4.08 7.53
CA CYS A 122 -4.16 -3.65 7.54
C CYS A 122 -4.24 -2.15 7.78
N ILE A 123 -5.16 -1.52 7.07
CA ILE A 123 -5.45 -0.11 7.12
C ILE A 123 -6.57 0.09 8.13
N LEU A 124 -6.31 0.92 9.13
CA LEU A 124 -7.26 1.28 10.17
C LEU A 124 -7.80 2.69 9.88
N PRO A 125 -9.11 2.84 9.67
CA PRO A 125 -9.70 4.14 9.42
C PRO A 125 -9.42 5.09 10.60
N THR A 126 -9.08 6.33 10.26
CA THR A 126 -8.95 7.44 11.18
C THR A 126 -10.19 8.31 11.07
N LYS A 127 -10.68 8.82 12.21
CA LYS A 127 -11.91 9.63 12.25
C LYS A 127 -11.75 11.03 11.66
N ASP A 128 -10.52 11.45 11.41
CA ASP A 128 -10.16 12.78 10.91
C ASP A 128 -9.44 12.64 9.55
N ASP A 129 -9.58 13.64 8.67
CA ASP A 129 -9.00 13.81 7.30
C ASP A 129 -7.45 13.79 7.27
N SER A 130 -6.89 12.76 7.89
CA SER A 130 -5.49 12.56 8.18
C SER A 130 -5.09 11.19 7.68
N TRP A 131 -3.79 11.03 7.47
CA TRP A 131 -3.20 9.75 7.11
C TRP A 131 -3.71 8.61 8.00
N GLN A 132 -4.31 7.61 7.37
CA GLN A 132 -4.86 6.44 8.03
C GLN A 132 -3.78 5.67 8.78
N ARG A 133 -4.18 5.00 9.86
CA ARG A 133 -3.27 4.18 10.65
C ARG A 133 -3.03 2.84 9.97
N ILE A 134 -1.86 2.25 10.20
CA ILE A 134 -1.48 0.95 9.66
C ILE A 134 -1.26 -0.02 10.80
N LYS A 135 -1.96 -1.15 10.80
CA LYS A 135 -1.68 -2.30 11.66
C LYS A 135 -0.76 -3.26 10.93
N VAL A 136 0.32 -3.68 11.57
CA VAL A 136 1.31 -4.60 11.01
C VAL A 136 1.31 -5.91 11.80
N ASN A 137 1.21 -7.03 11.07
CA ASN A 137 1.25 -8.40 11.59
C ASN A 137 0.26 -8.64 12.75
N ASN A 138 -0.89 -7.94 12.74
CA ASN A 138 -1.88 -7.92 13.83
C ASN A 138 -1.29 -7.62 15.24
N GLN A 139 -0.13 -6.97 15.32
CA GLN A 139 0.61 -6.81 16.57
C GLN A 139 0.80 -5.35 16.96
N PHE A 140 1.26 -4.53 16.02
CA PHE A 140 1.56 -3.13 16.32
C PHE A 140 0.94 -2.21 15.29
N GLU A 141 0.50 -1.06 15.78
CA GLU A 141 -0.06 -0.01 14.95
C GLU A 141 1.00 1.06 14.66
N MET A 142 0.83 1.73 13.53
CA MET A 142 1.68 2.80 13.07
C MET A 142 0.81 3.99 12.65
N LYS A 143 1.27 5.20 12.96
CA LYS A 143 0.68 6.44 12.48
C LYS A 143 1.68 7.24 11.68
N TYR A 144 1.20 8.04 10.74
CA TYR A 144 2.04 8.96 10.00
C TYR A 144 2.42 10.17 10.87
N ALA A 145 3.72 10.42 11.04
CA ALA A 145 4.24 11.56 11.79
C ALA A 145 5.66 11.91 11.32
N ASP A 146 5.98 13.21 11.22
CA ASP A 146 7.29 13.71 10.81
C ASP A 146 7.79 13.12 9.47
N ARG A 147 6.87 13.03 8.49
CA ARG A 147 7.09 12.53 7.12
C ARG A 147 7.17 11.00 6.97
N PHE A 148 7.06 10.22 8.05
CA PHE A 148 7.12 8.76 8.01
C PHE A 148 6.05 8.11 8.89
N TYR A 149 5.69 6.86 8.59
CA TYR A 149 4.96 6.04 9.55
C TYR A 149 5.87 5.60 10.69
N LYS A 150 5.35 5.72 11.92
CA LYS A 150 6.03 5.38 13.16
C LYS A 150 5.12 4.50 14.00
N THR A 151 5.70 3.48 14.64
CA THR A 151 4.99 2.66 15.62
C THR A 151 4.44 3.53 16.74
N ILE A 152 3.19 3.28 17.11
CA ILE A 152 2.56 3.84 18.31
C ILE A 152 2.58 2.80 19.41
N LYS A 153 2.92 3.25 20.63
CA LYS A 153 2.86 2.44 21.85
C LYS A 153 1.49 2.56 22.47
#